data_AF-A0AAE1DIK4-F1
#
_entry.id   AF-A0AAE1DIK4-F1
#
_cell.length_a   1.000
_cell.length_b   1.000
_cell.length_c   1.000
_cell.angle_alpha   90.00
_cell.angle_beta   90.00
_cell.angle_gamma   90.00
#
_symmetry.space_group_name_H-M   'P 1'
#
loop_
_entity.id
_entity.type
_entity.pdbx_description
1 polymer ?
#
loop_
_entity_poly.entity_id
_entity_poly.type
_entity_poly.pdbx_seq_one_letter_code
_entity_poly.pdbx_strand_id
1 'polypeptide(L)'
;MNVVLGPFPSPEPPPSFPKLARIPNTPTHIPPRSTQVLTLTETDPSTLQVIVGPMESTDSNIGMRHSDVFAWSDDDLGSSDLVQHKIIHHTDVPIAEPYRRIPPHHLQEVRSQIEDLVERGITETSTSPYAAPIVVVRKKSRGLRLHCDYHRLNAQTVRDKFSLPRIDECLDALARSNVFSTLDLSSGFHQMSVAEEDQPKTAFTCPLGQFQWRRLPFGLTNAPAT
;
A
#
# COMPACT_ATOMS: atom_id res chain seq x y z
N MET A 1 59.81 -6.22 25.74
CA MET A 1 58.72 -5.41 26.34
C MET A 1 57.41 -6.11 26.01
N ASN A 2 56.85 -6.83 26.97
CA ASN A 2 55.57 -7.54 26.81
C ASN A 2 54.44 -6.61 27.27
N VAL A 3 53.51 -6.30 26.38
CA VAL A 3 52.29 -5.55 26.70
C VAL A 3 51.17 -6.56 26.87
N VAL A 4 50.68 -6.72 28.10
CA VAL A 4 49.53 -7.55 28.44
C VAL A 4 48.27 -6.71 28.16
N LEU A 5 47.45 -7.14 27.19
CA LEU A 5 46.13 -6.56 26.92
C LEU A 5 45.11 -7.22 27.86
N GLY A 6 44.46 -6.40 28.71
CA GLY A 6 43.35 -6.83 29.56
C GLY A 6 42.09 -7.20 28.76
N PRO A 7 41.12 -7.89 29.38
CA PRO A 7 39.92 -8.35 28.70
C PRO A 7 39.01 -7.18 28.28
N PHE A 8 38.43 -7.31 27.08
CA PHE A 8 37.45 -6.37 26.51
C PHE A 8 36.18 -6.33 27.39
N PRO A 9 35.61 -5.14 27.67
CA PRO A 9 34.32 -5.05 28.35
C PRO A 9 33.19 -5.51 27.43
N SER A 10 32.23 -6.27 27.98
CA SER A 10 31.02 -6.71 27.30
C SER A 10 30.16 -5.53 26.84
N PRO A 11 29.47 -5.62 25.69
CA PRO A 11 28.59 -4.56 25.21
C PRO A 11 27.36 -4.42 26.13
N GLU A 12 27.06 -3.19 26.54
CA GLU A 12 25.85 -2.87 27.30
C GLU A 12 24.57 -3.12 26.48
N PRO A 13 23.47 -3.58 27.12
CA PRO A 13 22.19 -3.74 26.43
C PRO A 13 21.61 -2.37 26.03
N PRO A 14 20.90 -2.28 24.89
CA PRO A 14 20.33 -1.03 24.42
C PRO A 14 19.27 -0.49 25.40
N PRO A 15 19.12 0.84 25.52
CA PRO A 15 18.17 1.45 26.43
C PRO A 15 16.73 1.09 26.06
N SER A 16 15.94 0.66 27.04
CA SER A 16 14.52 0.38 26.88
C SER A 16 13.75 1.70 26.70
N PHE A 17 13.06 1.87 25.58
CA PHE A 17 12.21 3.02 25.33
C PHE A 17 10.97 3.03 26.26
N PRO A 18 10.55 4.19 26.79
CA PRO A 18 9.33 4.28 27.56
C PRO A 18 8.13 3.95 26.67
N LYS A 19 7.21 3.10 27.16
CA LYS A 19 5.93 2.86 26.51
C LYS A 19 5.15 4.19 26.48
N LEU A 20 5.01 4.79 25.30
CA LEU A 20 4.11 5.94 25.13
C LEU A 20 2.69 5.50 25.47
N ALA A 21 2.07 6.17 26.43
CA ALA A 21 0.67 6.00 26.75
C ALA A 21 -0.17 6.41 25.52
N ARG A 22 -1.14 5.55 25.16
CA ARG A 22 -2.10 5.80 24.08
C ARG A 22 -2.92 7.04 24.43
N ILE A 23 -2.67 8.15 23.74
CA ILE A 23 -3.50 9.34 23.82
C ILE A 23 -4.80 9.03 23.07
N PRO A 24 -5.99 9.23 23.68
CA PRO A 24 -7.25 9.12 22.94
C PRO A 24 -7.34 10.28 21.94
N ASN A 25 -7.31 9.97 20.65
CA ASN A 25 -7.50 10.95 19.59
C ASN A 25 -8.96 11.41 19.59
N THR A 26 -9.18 12.65 20.04
CA THR A 26 -10.42 13.38 19.76
C THR A 26 -10.29 14.01 18.37
N PRO A 27 -11.17 13.72 17.40
CA PRO A 27 -11.03 14.25 16.05
C PRO A 27 -11.29 15.76 16.05
N THR A 28 -10.24 16.55 15.82
CA THR A 28 -10.36 17.97 15.56
C THR A 28 -10.59 18.15 14.06
N HIS A 29 -11.80 18.58 13.73
CA HIS A 29 -12.34 18.71 12.38
C HIS A 29 -11.65 19.82 11.58
N ILE A 30 -10.84 19.44 10.59
CA ILE A 30 -10.43 20.30 9.48
C ILE A 30 -10.61 19.47 8.19
N PRO A 31 -11.54 19.82 7.29
CA PRO A 31 -11.76 19.05 6.07
C PRO A 31 -10.67 19.37 5.02
N PRO A 32 -9.99 18.36 4.43
CA PRO A 32 -9.15 18.58 3.27
C PRO A 32 -9.97 18.69 1.97
N ARG A 33 -9.39 19.38 0.99
CA ARG A 33 -9.98 19.69 -0.31
C ARG A 33 -10.08 18.43 -1.21
N SER A 34 -11.29 18.26 -1.75
CA SER A 34 -11.70 17.49 -2.93
C SER A 34 -11.66 15.96 -2.88
N THR A 35 -12.73 15.37 -2.33
CA THR A 35 -13.28 14.10 -2.82
C THR A 35 -14.22 14.43 -4.00
N GLN A 36 -13.99 13.84 -5.18
CA GLN A 36 -14.91 13.96 -6.33
C GLN A 36 -15.68 12.66 -6.49
N VAL A 37 -17.02 12.75 -6.50
CA VAL A 37 -17.94 11.65 -6.83
C VAL A 37 -18.65 12.06 -8.11
N LEU A 38 -18.65 11.20 -9.14
CA LEU A 38 -19.40 11.42 -10.38
C LEU A 38 -20.78 10.79 -10.22
N THR A 39 -21.82 11.62 -10.30
CA THR A 39 -23.22 11.19 -10.31
C THR A 39 -23.81 11.56 -11.66
N LEU A 40 -24.34 10.58 -12.39
CA LEU A 40 -25.12 10.81 -13.62
C LEU A 40 -26.61 10.78 -13.26
N THR A 41 -27.31 11.91 -13.42
CA THR A 41 -28.78 11.96 -13.35
C THR A 41 -29.36 12.37 -14.71
N GLU A 42 -30.42 11.69 -15.13
CA GLU A 42 -31.11 11.92 -16.40
C GLU A 42 -31.77 13.29 -16.46
N THR A 43 -31.39 14.11 -17.45
CA THR A 43 -32.35 14.97 -18.16
C THR A 43 -32.08 14.95 -19.66
N ASP A 44 -32.98 14.27 -20.39
CA ASP A 44 -33.15 14.23 -21.86
C ASP A 44 -32.13 13.38 -22.67
N PRO A 45 -32.57 12.42 -23.54
CA PRO A 45 -31.68 11.48 -24.24
C PRO A 45 -30.69 12.09 -25.24
N SER A 46 -30.79 13.38 -25.54
CA SER A 46 -29.89 14.08 -26.47
C SER A 46 -28.79 14.90 -25.79
N THR A 47 -28.74 14.94 -24.46
CA THR A 47 -27.76 15.78 -23.75
C THR A 47 -27.21 15.07 -22.51
N LEU A 48 -26.33 14.09 -22.71
CA LEU A 48 -25.46 13.61 -21.63
C LEU A 48 -24.53 14.77 -21.21
N GLN A 49 -24.88 15.48 -20.14
CA GLN A 49 -23.96 16.42 -19.50
C GLN A 49 -23.23 15.70 -18.37
N VAL A 50 -21.90 15.61 -18.50
CA VAL A 50 -21.03 15.20 -17.40
C VAL A 50 -21.00 16.35 -16.40
N ILE A 51 -21.74 16.23 -15.29
CA ILE A 51 -21.66 17.17 -14.18
C ILE A 51 -20.44 16.76 -13.33
N VAL A 52 -19.30 17.41 -13.58
CA VAL A 52 -18.18 17.42 -12.62
C VAL A 52 -18.44 18.58 -11.66
N GLY A 53 -19.10 18.30 -10.54
CA GLY A 53 -19.42 19.29 -9.51
C GLY A 53 -19.11 18.77 -8.11
N PRO A 54 -18.85 19.65 -7.12
CA PRO A 54 -18.84 19.23 -5.72
C PRO A 54 -20.22 18.67 -5.33
N MET A 55 -20.20 17.74 -4.37
CA MET A 55 -21.36 16.99 -3.86
C MET A 55 -22.44 17.91 -3.27
N GLU A 56 -23.26 18.56 -4.10
CA GLU A 56 -24.29 19.51 -3.63
C GLU A 56 -25.74 19.16 -3.97
N SER A 57 -26.05 18.06 -4.69
CA SER A 57 -27.45 17.87 -5.15
C SER A 57 -28.05 16.47 -5.06
N THR A 58 -27.46 15.52 -4.34
CA THR A 58 -28.16 14.26 -4.02
C THR A 58 -27.70 13.75 -2.67
N ASP A 59 -28.55 13.90 -1.65
CA ASP A 59 -28.28 13.56 -0.24
C ASP A 59 -26.89 14.01 0.24
N SER A 60 -26.76 15.31 0.54
CA SER A 60 -25.59 15.96 1.18
C SER A 60 -25.17 15.37 2.54
N ASN A 61 -25.77 14.26 2.95
CA ASN A 61 -25.47 13.49 4.14
C ASN A 61 -24.86 12.10 3.86
N ILE A 62 -24.66 11.64 2.61
CA ILE A 62 -24.14 10.27 2.38
C ILE A 62 -22.75 10.06 2.99
N GLY A 63 -21.86 11.04 2.85
CA GLY A 63 -20.54 11.02 3.48
C GLY A 63 -20.61 11.03 5.01
N MET A 64 -21.56 11.77 5.60
CA MET A 64 -21.73 11.82 7.07
C MET A 64 -22.47 10.61 7.63
N ARG A 65 -23.39 10.02 6.86
CA ARG A 65 -24.18 8.84 7.24
C ARG A 65 -23.34 7.55 7.19
N HIS A 66 -22.36 7.51 6.30
CA HIS A 66 -21.42 6.40 6.13
C HIS A 66 -19.98 6.86 6.32
N SER A 67 -19.75 7.68 7.36
CA SER A 67 -18.44 8.26 7.65
C SER A 67 -17.37 7.21 7.95
N ASP A 68 -17.79 6.00 8.31
CA ASP A 68 -16.98 4.81 8.56
C ASP A 68 -16.51 4.09 7.28
N VAL A 69 -17.09 4.41 6.11
CA VAL A 69 -16.77 3.76 4.83
C VAL A 69 -15.89 4.64 3.94
N PHE A 70 -15.99 5.96 4.08
CA PHE A 70 -15.22 6.90 3.27
C PHE A 70 -13.89 7.25 3.94
N ALA A 71 -12.79 7.12 3.18
CA ALA A 71 -11.49 7.61 3.62
C ALA A 71 -11.44 9.14 3.53
N TRP A 72 -11.21 9.80 4.66
CA TRP A 72 -11.11 11.28 4.73
C TRP A 72 -9.68 11.80 4.63
N SER A 73 -8.70 10.92 4.84
CA SER A 73 -7.28 11.18 4.65
C SER A 73 -6.58 9.94 4.09
N ASP A 74 -5.35 10.11 3.61
CA ASP A 74 -4.51 8.99 3.18
C ASP A 74 -4.15 8.03 4.33
N ASP A 75 -4.31 8.48 5.58
CA ASP A 75 -4.07 7.70 6.79
C ASP A 75 -5.28 6.88 7.22
N ASP A 76 -6.46 7.18 6.68
CA ASP A 76 -7.71 6.49 6.93
C ASP A 76 -7.82 5.23 6.05
N LEU A 77 -6.81 4.38 6.15
CA LEU A 77 -6.80 3.10 5.47
C LEU A 77 -7.58 2.09 6.30
N GLY A 78 -8.76 1.76 5.80
CA GLY A 78 -9.46 0.54 6.20
C GLY A 78 -8.60 -0.70 5.92
N SER A 79 -8.92 -1.79 6.62
CA SER A 79 -8.30 -3.08 6.41
C SER A 79 -9.35 -4.16 6.23
N SER A 80 -9.15 -5.01 5.23
CA SER A 80 -9.96 -6.20 5.02
C SER A 80 -9.11 -7.45 5.19
N ASP A 81 -9.59 -8.35 6.04
CA ASP A 81 -9.05 -9.71 6.19
C ASP A 81 -9.97 -10.76 5.52
N LEU A 82 -10.98 -10.32 4.76
CA LEU A 82 -11.90 -11.21 4.04
C LEU A 82 -11.16 -12.09 3.03
N VAL A 83 -10.16 -11.51 2.36
CA VAL A 83 -9.29 -12.19 1.41
C VAL A 83 -7.86 -11.78 1.71
N GLN A 84 -6.99 -12.77 1.86
CA GLN A 84 -5.56 -12.56 2.06
C GLN A 84 -4.81 -12.95 0.79
N HIS A 85 -3.86 -12.11 0.39
CA HIS A 85 -3.01 -12.41 -0.76
C HIS A 85 -2.07 -13.57 -0.43
N LYS A 86 -2.04 -14.55 -1.33
CA LYS A 86 -1.16 -15.71 -1.27
C LYS A 86 -0.25 -15.76 -2.48
N ILE A 87 1.01 -16.15 -2.24
CA ILE A 87 2.05 -16.23 -3.27
C ILE A 87 2.42 -17.70 -3.47
N ILE A 88 1.82 -18.31 -4.48
CA ILE A 88 2.06 -19.71 -4.86
C ILE A 88 3.27 -19.76 -5.79
N HIS A 89 4.32 -20.50 -5.42
CA HIS A 89 5.52 -20.68 -6.24
C HIS A 89 5.51 -22.02 -6.97
N HIS A 90 6.23 -22.09 -8.09
CA HIS A 90 6.61 -23.35 -8.73
C HIS A 90 7.71 -24.09 -7.95
N THR A 91 8.52 -23.35 -7.19
CA THR A 91 9.67 -23.86 -6.42
C THR A 91 9.86 -23.07 -5.14
N ASP A 92 10.18 -23.73 -4.03
CA ASP A 92 10.38 -23.09 -2.72
C ASP A 92 11.80 -22.55 -2.48
N VAL A 93 12.49 -22.16 -3.56
CA VAL A 93 13.86 -21.63 -3.47
C VAL A 93 13.81 -20.12 -3.22
N PRO A 94 14.33 -19.61 -2.09
CA PRO A 94 14.27 -18.20 -1.78
C PRO A 94 15.12 -17.38 -2.76
N ILE A 95 14.60 -16.20 -3.12
CA ILE A 95 15.30 -15.24 -3.98
C ILE A 95 15.77 -14.07 -3.12
N ALA A 96 17.09 -13.92 -3.01
CA ALA A 96 17.71 -12.77 -2.40
C ALA A 96 18.56 -12.00 -3.42
N GLU A 97 18.27 -10.73 -3.58
CA GLU A 97 19.02 -9.78 -4.38
C GLU A 97 19.61 -8.67 -3.50
N PRO A 98 20.83 -8.19 -3.80
CA PRO A 98 21.41 -7.09 -3.06
C PRO A 98 20.66 -5.78 -3.33
N TYR A 99 20.60 -4.89 -2.33
CA TYR A 99 20.00 -3.58 -2.51
C TYR A 99 20.72 -2.77 -3.60
N ARG A 100 19.97 -1.91 -4.29
CA ARG A 100 20.51 -0.99 -5.30
C ARG A 100 21.07 0.27 -4.64
N ARG A 101 22.14 0.82 -5.21
CA ARG A 101 22.71 2.08 -4.73
C ARG A 101 21.69 3.21 -4.88
N ILE A 102 21.40 3.87 -3.76
CA ILE A 102 20.52 5.04 -3.73
C ILE A 102 21.39 6.31 -3.63
N PRO A 103 21.15 7.33 -4.47
CA PRO A 103 21.83 8.62 -4.34
C PRO A 103 21.64 9.22 -2.94
N PRO A 104 22.69 9.81 -2.32
CA PRO A 104 22.60 10.30 -0.94
C PRO A 104 21.46 11.30 -0.70
N HIS A 105 21.14 12.14 -1.70
CA HIS A 105 20.07 13.13 -1.60
C HIS A 105 18.66 12.52 -1.58
N HIS A 106 18.48 11.27 -1.99
CA HIS A 106 17.21 10.54 -1.89
C HIS A 106 17.09 9.75 -0.59
N LEU A 107 18.18 9.46 0.12
CA LEU A 107 18.17 8.59 1.30
C LEU A 107 17.25 9.10 2.42
N GLN A 108 17.20 10.41 2.64
CA GLN A 108 16.35 10.98 3.69
C GLN A 108 14.87 10.79 3.39
N GLU A 109 14.46 10.98 2.14
CA GLU A 109 13.07 10.78 1.73
C GLU A 109 12.71 9.29 1.70
N VAL A 110 13.62 8.42 1.27
CA VAL A 110 13.45 6.96 1.35
C VAL A 110 13.28 6.52 2.80
N ARG A 111 14.08 7.05 3.73
CA ARG A 111 13.96 6.76 5.17
C ARG A 111 12.59 7.17 5.70
N SER A 112 12.17 8.41 5.46
CA SER A 112 10.87 8.92 5.90
C SER A 112 9.73 8.03 5.40
N GLN A 113 9.72 7.69 4.11
CA GLN A 113 8.66 6.84 3.56
C GLN A 113 8.63 5.43 4.17
N ILE A 114 9.79 4.84 4.47
CA ILE A 114 9.84 3.52 5.13
C ILE A 114 9.37 3.62 6.58
N GLU A 115 9.78 4.66 7.31
CA GLU A 115 9.31 4.91 8.68
C GLU A 115 7.79 5.08 8.73
N ASP A 116 7.22 5.87 7.81
CA ASP A 116 5.77 6.06 7.67
C ASP A 116 5.04 4.73 7.40
N LEU A 117 5.60 3.88 6.51
CA LEU A 117 5.02 2.56 6.20
C LEU A 117 5.07 1.61 7.40
N VAL A 118 6.11 1.69 8.22
CA VAL A 118 6.25 0.90 9.45
C VAL A 118 5.29 1.41 10.53
N GLU A 119 5.20 2.72 10.74
CA GLU A 119 4.29 3.32 11.72
C GLU A 119 2.83 2.99 11.41
N ARG A 120 2.47 2.97 10.12
CA ARG A 120 1.13 2.59 9.64
C ARG A 120 0.86 1.08 9.69
N GLY A 121 1.83 0.26 10.08
CA GLY A 121 1.69 -1.20 10.12
C GLY A 121 1.52 -1.85 8.75
N ILE A 122 1.92 -1.15 7.67
CA ILE A 122 1.87 -1.66 6.30
C ILE A 122 3.08 -2.57 6.05
N THR A 123 4.23 -2.20 6.61
CA THR A 123 5.48 -2.96 6.57
C THR A 123 6.03 -3.20 7.97
N GLU A 124 6.91 -4.19 8.13
CA GLU A 124 7.63 -4.45 9.38
C GLU A 124 9.07 -4.89 9.10
N THR A 125 9.95 -4.86 10.09
CA THR A 125 11.33 -5.35 9.95
C THR A 125 11.34 -6.85 9.70
N SER A 126 12.18 -7.32 8.78
CA SER A 126 12.24 -8.72 8.38
C SER A 126 13.63 -9.30 8.52
N THR A 127 13.69 -10.62 8.72
CA THR A 127 14.90 -11.45 8.65
C THR A 127 14.73 -12.58 7.62
N SER A 128 13.84 -12.36 6.64
CA SER A 128 13.46 -13.35 5.63
C SER A 128 14.64 -13.76 4.74
N PRO A 129 14.68 -15.03 4.28
CA PRO A 129 15.63 -15.45 3.26
C PRO A 129 15.36 -14.83 1.88
N TYR A 130 14.20 -14.18 1.68
CA TYR A 130 13.88 -13.43 0.46
C TYR A 130 14.33 -11.97 0.58
N ALA A 131 14.77 -11.38 -0.53
CA ALA A 131 15.11 -9.96 -0.58
C ALA A 131 14.93 -9.42 -2.00
N ALA A 132 13.88 -8.62 -2.21
CA ALA A 132 13.70 -7.82 -3.41
C ALA A 132 14.34 -6.43 -3.24
N PRO A 133 15.12 -5.91 -4.20
CA PRO A 133 15.74 -4.60 -4.05
C PRO A 133 14.72 -3.48 -4.29
N ILE A 134 14.81 -2.39 -3.53
CA ILE A 134 13.99 -1.22 -3.79
C ILE A 134 14.49 -0.43 -5.01
N VAL A 135 13.53 0.18 -5.70
CA VAL A 135 13.72 1.05 -6.86
C VAL A 135 13.05 2.39 -6.56
N VAL A 136 13.84 3.45 -6.65
CA VAL A 136 13.38 4.81 -6.38
C VAL A 136 13.07 5.47 -7.71
N VAL A 137 11.80 5.85 -7.91
CA VAL A 137 11.33 6.50 -9.13
C VAL A 137 10.85 7.91 -8.82
N ARG A 138 11.25 8.89 -9.63
CA ARG A 138 10.83 10.28 -9.43
C ARG A 138 9.40 10.51 -9.96
N LYS A 139 8.53 11.05 -9.12
CA LYS A 139 7.21 11.55 -9.54
C LYS A 139 7.36 12.84 -10.34
N LYS A 140 6.41 13.11 -11.25
CA LYS A 140 6.34 14.39 -11.99
C LYS A 140 6.30 15.60 -11.03
N SER A 141 5.72 15.45 -9.85
CA SER A 141 5.60 16.49 -8.80
C SER A 141 6.80 16.57 -7.85
N ARG A 142 8.01 16.20 -8.29
CA ARG A 142 9.30 16.25 -7.56
C ARG A 142 9.53 15.25 -6.41
N GLY A 143 8.50 14.65 -5.84
CA GLY A 143 8.65 13.58 -4.83
C GLY A 143 9.13 12.25 -5.40
N LEU A 144 9.46 11.30 -4.53
CA LEU A 144 9.90 9.94 -4.87
C LEU A 144 8.80 8.91 -4.62
N ARG A 145 8.83 7.84 -5.42
CA ARG A 145 8.04 6.61 -5.21
C ARG A 145 8.99 5.46 -4.95
N LEU A 146 8.72 4.74 -3.86
CA LEU A 146 9.36 3.45 -3.59
C LEU A 146 8.61 2.35 -4.34
N HIS A 147 9.35 1.61 -5.15
CA HIS A 147 8.89 0.36 -5.76
C HIS A 147 9.80 -0.78 -5.31
N CYS A 148 9.23 -1.97 -5.13
CA CYS A 148 10.02 -3.18 -4.94
C CYS A 148 10.16 -3.90 -6.28
N ASP A 149 11.37 -4.33 -6.63
CA ASP A 149 11.59 -5.08 -7.86
C ASP A 149 11.33 -6.57 -7.64
N TYR A 150 10.09 -6.99 -7.84
CA TYR A 150 9.68 -8.39 -7.71
C TYR A 150 9.82 -9.21 -8.99
N HIS A 151 10.57 -8.76 -10.02
CA HIS A 151 10.61 -9.48 -11.30
C HIS A 151 11.06 -10.95 -11.16
N ARG A 152 12.05 -11.24 -10.29
CA ARG A 152 12.51 -12.61 -10.04
C ARG A 152 11.49 -13.41 -9.26
N LEU A 153 10.87 -12.81 -8.24
CA LEU A 153 9.82 -13.45 -7.45
C LEU A 153 8.65 -13.83 -8.36
N ASN A 154 8.18 -12.87 -9.16
CA ASN A 154 7.11 -13.03 -10.14
C ASN A 154 7.40 -14.09 -11.21
N ALA A 155 8.68 -14.36 -11.51
CA ALA A 155 9.06 -15.41 -12.45
C ALA A 155 8.88 -16.82 -11.85
N GLN A 156 8.93 -16.95 -10.52
CA GLN A 156 8.67 -18.20 -9.80
C GLN A 156 7.20 -18.35 -9.39
N THR A 157 6.42 -17.26 -9.38
CA THR A 157 5.00 -17.26 -9.01
C THR A 157 4.13 -17.92 -10.09
N VAL A 158 3.24 -18.81 -9.66
CA VAL A 158 2.20 -19.39 -10.52
C VAL A 158 1.20 -18.28 -10.88
N ARG A 159 1.10 -17.97 -12.18
CA ARG A 159 0.17 -16.93 -12.66
C ARG A 159 -1.27 -17.44 -12.60
N ASP A 160 -2.13 -16.65 -11.97
CA ASP A 160 -3.57 -16.83 -12.10
C ASP A 160 -4.00 -16.41 -13.52
N LYS A 161 -4.85 -17.22 -14.13
CA LYS A 161 -5.43 -16.99 -15.46
C LYS A 161 -6.91 -16.65 -15.36
N PHE A 162 -7.31 -15.95 -14.30
CA PHE A 162 -8.65 -15.40 -14.21
C PHE A 162 -8.80 -14.24 -15.20
N SER A 163 -9.72 -14.40 -16.17
CA SER A 163 -10.05 -13.34 -17.11
C SER A 163 -11.01 -12.35 -16.45
N LEU A 164 -10.58 -11.10 -16.32
CA LEU A 164 -11.51 -10.02 -16.00
C LEU A 164 -12.59 -9.93 -17.09
N PRO A 165 -13.85 -9.63 -16.73
CA PRO A 165 -14.91 -9.44 -17.71
C PRO A 165 -14.52 -8.32 -18.68
N ARG A 166 -14.96 -8.45 -19.93
CA ARG A 166 -14.65 -7.44 -20.95
C ARG A 166 -15.38 -6.15 -20.61
N ILE A 167 -14.77 -5.01 -20.94
CA ILE A 167 -15.41 -3.70 -20.72
C ILE A 167 -16.78 -3.65 -21.41
N ASP A 168 -16.89 -4.19 -22.63
CA ASP A 168 -18.16 -4.27 -23.37
C ASP A 168 -19.25 -5.02 -22.57
N GLU A 169 -18.91 -6.15 -21.95
CA GLU A 169 -19.85 -6.93 -21.12
C GLU A 169 -20.27 -6.17 -19.86
N CYS A 170 -19.32 -5.46 -19.23
CA CYS A 170 -19.61 -4.59 -18.10
C CYS A 170 -20.55 -3.44 -18.49
N LEU A 171 -20.36 -2.84 -19.68
CA LEU A 171 -21.22 -1.76 -20.19
C LEU A 171 -22.60 -2.26 -20.61
N ASP A 172 -22.70 -3.42 -21.23
CA ASP A 172 -23.98 -4.05 -21.59
C ASP A 172 -24.83 -4.35 -20.34
N ALA A 173 -24.19 -4.79 -19.25
CA ALA A 173 -24.86 -4.98 -17.96
C ALA A 173 -25.42 -3.67 -17.38
N LEU A 174 -24.80 -2.54 -17.70
CA LEU A 174 -25.18 -1.20 -17.25
C LEU A 174 -26.20 -0.52 -18.17
N ALA A 175 -26.41 -1.01 -19.40
CA ALA A 175 -27.19 -0.35 -20.45
C ALA A 175 -28.68 -0.12 -20.15
N ARG A 176 -29.23 -0.77 -19.11
CA ARG A 176 -30.64 -0.60 -18.67
C ARG A 176 -30.80 0.27 -17.42
N SER A 177 -29.70 0.84 -16.93
CA SER A 177 -29.69 1.71 -15.77
C SER A 177 -29.72 3.17 -16.21
N ASN A 178 -30.48 3.99 -15.48
CA ASN A 178 -30.66 5.40 -15.77
C ASN A 178 -29.80 6.31 -14.86
N VAL A 179 -29.29 5.76 -13.76
CA VAL A 179 -28.48 6.46 -12.76
C VAL A 179 -27.21 5.66 -12.53
N PHE A 180 -26.07 6.35 -12.58
CA PHE A 180 -24.76 5.76 -12.35
C PHE A 180 -24.03 6.53 -11.26
N SER A 181 -23.33 5.78 -10.41
CA SER A 181 -22.41 6.30 -9.41
C SER A 181 -21.08 5.57 -9.55
N THR A 182 -19.98 6.30 -9.52
CA THR A 182 -18.63 5.71 -9.55
C THR A 182 -17.98 5.82 -8.17
N LEU A 183 -17.43 4.72 -7.68
CA LEU A 183 -16.66 4.67 -6.43
C LEU A 183 -15.26 4.18 -6.76
N ASP A 184 -14.25 4.78 -6.13
CA ASP A 184 -12.86 4.35 -6.22
C ASP A 184 -12.32 4.04 -4.82
N LEU A 185 -11.50 3.00 -4.70
CA LEU A 185 -10.93 2.59 -3.43
C LEU A 185 -9.62 3.33 -3.17
N SER A 186 -9.57 4.10 -2.08
CA SER A 186 -8.33 4.76 -1.64
C SER A 186 -7.28 3.71 -1.28
N SER A 187 -6.16 3.68 -2.01
CA SER A 187 -5.06 2.73 -1.81
C SER A 187 -5.51 1.27 -1.70
N GLY A 188 -6.40 0.82 -2.60
CA GLY A 188 -7.05 -0.50 -2.51
C GLY A 188 -6.10 -1.68 -2.25
N PHE A 189 -4.89 -1.68 -2.81
CA PHE A 189 -3.89 -2.72 -2.51
C PHE A 189 -3.52 -2.78 -1.03
N HIS A 190 -3.21 -1.64 -0.40
CA HIS A 190 -2.77 -1.63 1.00
C HIS A 190 -3.90 -1.96 2.00
N GLN A 191 -5.15 -2.01 1.57
CA GLN A 191 -6.27 -2.46 2.40
C GLN A 191 -6.29 -4.00 2.55
N MET A 192 -5.73 -4.74 1.59
CA MET A 192 -5.63 -6.19 1.62
C MET A 192 -4.41 -6.65 2.42
N SER A 193 -4.59 -7.66 3.27
CA SER A 193 -3.48 -8.30 4.00
C SER A 193 -2.79 -9.37 3.15
N VAL A 194 -1.48 -9.53 3.36
CA VAL A 194 -0.71 -10.68 2.86
C VAL A 194 -0.79 -11.79 3.90
N ALA A 195 -1.06 -13.02 3.47
CA ALA A 195 -1.11 -14.17 4.36
C ALA A 195 0.20 -14.29 5.15
N GLU A 196 0.15 -14.55 6.45
CA GLU A 196 1.32 -14.55 7.35
C GLU A 196 2.44 -15.49 6.86
N GLU A 197 2.07 -16.63 6.28
CA GLU A 197 2.97 -17.60 5.66
C GLU A 197 3.76 -17.05 4.46
N ASP A 198 3.20 -16.07 3.76
CA ASP A 198 3.73 -15.49 2.53
C ASP A 198 4.35 -14.11 2.74
N GLN A 199 4.15 -13.46 3.88
CA GLN A 199 4.80 -12.18 4.22
C GLN A 199 6.32 -12.21 4.03
N PRO A 200 7.06 -13.27 4.46
CA PRO A 200 8.50 -13.35 4.23
C PRO A 200 8.88 -13.30 2.74
N LYS A 201 8.05 -13.81 1.83
CA LYS A 201 8.32 -13.80 0.38
C LYS A 201 8.29 -12.38 -0.20
N THR A 202 7.56 -11.47 0.44
CA THR A 202 7.50 -10.05 0.07
C THR A 202 8.63 -9.22 0.66
N ALA A 203 9.62 -9.85 1.32
CA ALA A 203 10.70 -9.10 1.92
C ALA A 203 11.49 -8.30 0.89
N PHE A 204 11.78 -7.04 1.22
CA PHE A 204 12.56 -6.12 0.41
C PHE A 204 13.77 -5.59 1.19
N THR A 205 14.81 -5.22 0.45
CA THR A 205 16.06 -4.71 1.00
C THR A 205 16.37 -3.30 0.51
N CYS A 206 16.88 -2.48 1.43
CA CYS A 206 17.37 -1.14 1.17
C CYS A 206 18.65 -0.90 1.99
N PRO A 207 19.39 0.20 1.73
CA PRO A 207 20.56 0.55 2.53
C PRO A 207 20.31 0.74 4.04
N LEU A 208 19.05 0.83 4.47
CA LEU A 208 18.64 1.02 5.85
C LEU A 208 18.33 -0.30 6.58
N GLY A 209 18.17 -1.41 5.84
CA GLY A 209 17.81 -2.71 6.40
C GLY A 209 16.95 -3.56 5.48
N GLN A 210 16.34 -4.59 6.07
CA GLN A 210 15.39 -5.48 5.41
C GLN A 210 14.03 -5.38 6.09
N PHE A 211 12.98 -5.33 5.27
CA PHE A 211 11.59 -5.16 5.71
C PHE A 211 10.70 -6.12 4.91
N GLN A 212 9.52 -6.44 5.42
CA GLN A 212 8.52 -7.24 4.72
C GLN A 212 7.16 -6.55 4.77
N TRP A 213 6.28 -6.91 3.83
CA TRP A 213 4.96 -6.32 3.74
C TRP A 213 3.94 -7.15 4.50
N ARG A 214 3.14 -6.48 5.34
CA ARG A 214 1.95 -7.05 5.99
C ARG A 214 0.71 -6.83 5.12
N ARG A 215 0.71 -5.76 4.33
CA ARG A 215 -0.34 -5.39 3.37
C ARG A 215 0.16 -5.58 1.95
N LEU A 216 -0.74 -5.82 1.00
CA LEU A 216 -0.38 -6.18 -0.36
C LEU A 216 0.45 -5.09 -1.05
N PRO A 217 1.74 -5.34 -1.39
CA PRO A 217 2.54 -4.36 -2.09
C PRO A 217 2.22 -4.29 -3.59
N PHE A 218 2.57 -3.16 -4.19
CA PHE A 218 2.58 -3.03 -5.64
C PHE A 218 3.67 -3.91 -6.27
N GLY A 219 3.39 -4.39 -7.49
CA GLY A 219 4.36 -5.08 -8.33
C GLY A 219 4.41 -6.60 -8.18
N LEU A 220 3.62 -7.19 -7.28
CA LEU A 220 3.42 -8.63 -7.21
C LEU A 220 2.47 -9.13 -8.31
N THR A 221 2.74 -10.33 -8.80
CA THR A 221 1.84 -11.05 -9.70
C THR A 221 0.59 -11.50 -8.95
N ASN A 222 -0.56 -11.54 -9.62
CA ASN A 222 -1.88 -11.88 -9.05
C ASN A 222 -2.43 -10.91 -7.98
N ALA A 223 -1.69 -9.87 -7.59
CA ALA A 223 -2.18 -8.87 -6.65
C ALA A 223 -3.53 -8.22 -7.06
N PRO A 224 -3.78 -7.88 -8.34
CA PRO A 224 -5.09 -7.33 -8.73
C PRO A 224 -6.23 -8.36 -8.81
N ALA A 225 -5.93 -9.65 -8.73
CA ALA A 225 -6.90 -10.75 -8.83
C ALA A 225 -7.30 -11.30 -7.44
N THR A 226 -6.61 -10.84 -6.39
CA THR A 226 -6.94 -11.13 -4.99
C THR A 226 -8.00 -10.14 -4.51
#